data_AF-A0A2D6X8F5-F1
#
_entry.id   AF-A0A2D6X8F5-F1
#
_cell.length_a   1.000
_cell.length_b   1.000
_cell.length_c   1.000
_cell.angle_alpha   90.00
_cell.angle_beta   90.00
_cell.angle_gamma   90.00
#
_symmetry.space_group_name_H-M   'P 1'
#
loop_
_entity.id
_entity.type
_entity.pdbx_description
1 polymer ?
#
loop_
_entity_poly.entity_id
_entity_poly.type
_entity_poly.pdbx_seq_one_letter_code
_entity_poly.pdbx_strand_id
1 'polypeptide(L)'
;MTNMDKWNDLYKDVGSDVPLDWYGNTETYDKGAEFLKDCDAVEDWGCGVGWFKTKCLSKKYTGIDGSITPHSDKKADLTKYKSNCEGIFMRHVLEHNLQWKDILMNACESFTQKFVLILFTQFKEKTEVIAWNEIGVPDISFRKEDITSIFDQYGLKYEMETIEESKTQYGIEYIFLIKKMHHESMTDRERKWEDRLETPKDNYERWIDRHNHKLELIRTFGSVIAAITGLLVFLKVFNFI
;
A
#
# COMPACT_ATOMS: atom_id res chain seq x y z
N MET A 1 14.92 -6.25 6.23
CA MET A 1 15.87 -5.42 7.01
C MET A 1 15.21 -4.09 7.24
N THR A 2 15.15 -3.64 8.49
CA THR A 2 14.43 -2.40 8.85
C THR A 2 15.20 -1.15 8.41
N ASN A 3 14.48 -0.06 8.20
CA ASN A 3 15.01 1.25 7.85
C ASN A 3 15.06 2.23 9.02
N MET A 4 14.72 1.76 10.22
CA MET A 4 14.84 2.53 11.46
C MET A 4 16.21 3.21 11.56
N ASP A 5 16.18 4.46 12.01
CA ASP A 5 17.36 5.27 12.32
C ASP A 5 18.29 5.61 11.16
N LYS A 6 18.07 5.12 9.93
CA LYS A 6 18.98 5.35 8.80
C LYS A 6 19.14 6.82 8.42
N TRP A 7 18.09 7.64 8.58
CA TRP A 7 18.13 9.07 8.24
C TRP A 7 18.56 9.97 9.41
N ASN A 8 18.89 9.41 10.59
CA ASN A 8 19.20 10.23 11.77
C ASN A 8 20.36 11.19 11.53
N ASP A 9 21.42 10.71 10.85
CA ASP A 9 22.59 11.54 10.56
C ASP A 9 22.29 12.70 9.61
N LEU A 10 21.34 12.49 8.68
CA LEU A 10 20.88 13.54 7.77
C LEU A 10 20.00 14.56 8.52
N TYR A 11 19.19 14.11 9.48
CA TYR A 11 18.25 14.94 10.22
C TYR A 11 18.82 15.61 11.47
N LYS A 12 20.03 15.25 11.90
CA LYS A 12 20.63 15.71 13.17
C LYS A 12 20.69 17.23 13.34
N ASP A 13 20.87 17.96 12.23
CA ASP A 13 21.04 19.42 12.20
C ASP A 13 19.77 20.13 11.68
N VAL A 14 18.70 19.39 11.40
CA VAL A 14 17.44 19.97 10.95
C VAL A 14 16.75 20.60 12.15
N GLY A 15 16.60 21.93 12.10
CA GLY A 15 15.86 22.70 13.09
C GLY A 15 14.34 22.54 12.98
N SER A 16 13.61 23.41 13.67
CA SER A 16 12.15 23.50 13.57
C SER A 16 11.67 24.05 12.23
N ASP A 17 12.53 24.72 11.47
CA ASP A 17 12.20 25.28 10.17
C ASP A 17 12.46 24.25 9.08
N VAL A 18 11.43 23.94 8.28
CA VAL A 18 11.51 22.93 7.24
C VAL A 18 12.14 23.55 5.97
N PRO A 19 13.28 23.06 5.45
CA PRO A 19 13.85 23.60 4.22
C PRO A 19 12.99 23.23 3.00
N LEU A 20 12.54 24.23 2.24
CA LEU A 20 11.74 24.07 1.01
C LEU A 20 12.48 23.27 -0.08
N ASP A 21 13.80 23.42 -0.16
CA ASP A 21 14.62 22.92 -1.28
C ASP A 21 14.81 21.40 -1.29
N TRP A 22 14.49 20.70 -0.19
CA TRP A 22 14.77 19.27 -0.05
C TRP A 22 13.76 18.37 -0.77
N TYR A 23 12.60 18.92 -1.15
CA TYR A 23 11.45 18.11 -1.61
C TYR A 23 10.97 18.41 -3.03
N GLY A 24 11.60 19.38 -3.71
CA GLY A 24 11.29 19.73 -5.10
C GLY A 24 9.98 20.50 -5.26
N ASN A 25 8.97 19.88 -5.89
CA ASN A 25 7.67 20.50 -6.14
C ASN A 25 6.72 20.31 -4.94
N THR A 26 5.94 21.33 -4.57
CA THR A 26 4.93 21.23 -3.51
C THR A 26 3.58 20.73 -3.99
N GLU A 27 3.37 20.67 -5.31
CA GLU A 27 2.09 20.31 -5.92
C GLU A 27 1.51 19.00 -5.39
N THR A 28 2.34 17.98 -5.21
CA THR A 28 1.88 16.67 -4.72
C THR A 28 1.46 16.72 -3.25
N TYR A 29 2.09 17.57 -2.43
CA TYR A 29 1.64 17.85 -1.07
C TYR A 29 0.33 18.63 -1.05
N ASP A 30 0.18 19.64 -1.91
CA ASP A 30 -1.02 20.47 -1.98
C ASP A 30 -2.24 19.63 -2.40
N LYS A 31 -2.08 18.76 -3.41
CA LYS A 31 -3.11 17.80 -3.84
C LYS A 31 -3.47 16.80 -2.73
N GLY A 32 -2.46 16.26 -2.05
CA GLY A 32 -2.69 15.33 -0.94
C GLY A 32 -3.41 15.98 0.25
N ALA A 33 -3.05 17.22 0.59
CA ALA A 33 -3.69 17.99 1.65
C ALA A 33 -5.16 18.28 1.33
N GLU A 34 -5.43 18.71 0.10
CA GLU A 34 -6.79 18.97 -0.38
C GLU A 34 -7.66 17.70 -0.35
N PHE A 35 -7.11 16.57 -0.77
CA PHE A 35 -7.84 15.29 -0.75
C PHE A 35 -8.19 14.84 0.67
N LEU A 36 -7.28 15.05 1.62
CA LEU A 36 -7.42 14.63 3.02
C LEU A 36 -8.14 15.65 3.91
N LYS A 37 -8.50 16.84 3.40
CA LYS A 37 -9.05 17.94 4.21
C LYS A 37 -10.29 17.60 5.04
N ASP A 38 -11.11 16.65 4.58
CA ASP A 38 -12.33 16.23 5.27
C ASP A 38 -12.09 15.15 6.34
N CYS A 39 -10.86 14.62 6.45
CA CYS A 39 -10.47 13.74 7.54
C CYS A 39 -10.18 14.60 8.79
N ASP A 40 -10.77 14.26 9.93
CA ASP A 40 -10.55 14.95 11.19
C ASP A 40 -9.13 14.72 11.72
N ALA A 41 -8.54 13.55 11.44
CA ALA A 41 -7.17 13.20 11.79
C ALA A 41 -6.42 12.58 10.61
N VAL A 42 -5.17 13.00 10.42
CA VAL A 42 -4.26 12.48 9.40
C VAL A 42 -2.93 12.07 10.04
N GLU A 43 -2.45 10.89 9.68
CA GLU A 43 -1.06 10.48 9.92
C GLU A 43 -0.21 10.70 8.66
N ASP A 44 1.00 11.22 8.84
CA ASP A 44 2.01 11.41 7.80
C ASP A 44 3.09 10.34 7.98
N TRP A 45 3.04 9.29 7.15
CA TRP A 45 3.93 8.14 7.25
C TRP A 45 5.21 8.40 6.46
N GLY A 46 6.34 8.34 7.14
CA GLY A 46 7.64 8.75 6.60
C GLY A 46 7.77 10.28 6.55
N CYS A 47 7.29 10.96 7.59
CA CYS A 47 7.16 12.43 7.59
C CYS A 47 8.49 13.17 7.41
N GLY A 48 9.64 12.52 7.67
CA GLY A 48 10.96 13.12 7.55
C GLY A 48 11.08 14.41 8.35
N VAL A 49 11.34 15.52 7.66
CA VAL A 49 11.43 16.84 8.31
C VAL A 49 10.08 17.57 8.40
N GLY A 50 8.95 16.87 8.20
CA GLY A 50 7.62 17.39 8.49
C GLY A 50 7.04 18.33 7.45
N TRP A 51 7.45 18.25 6.18
CA TRP A 51 6.97 19.19 5.15
C TRP A 51 5.43 19.17 5.00
N PHE A 52 4.81 18.00 4.99
CA PHE A 52 3.36 17.89 4.86
C PHE A 52 2.60 18.49 6.05
N LYS A 53 3.22 18.57 7.25
CA LYS A 53 2.65 19.26 8.41
C LYS A 53 2.28 20.71 8.11
N THR A 54 3.08 21.38 7.27
CA THR A 54 2.87 22.77 6.86
C THR A 54 1.70 22.94 5.87
N LYS A 55 1.28 21.85 5.23
CA LYS A 55 0.24 21.81 4.20
C LYS A 55 -1.06 21.17 4.69
N CYS A 56 -1.00 20.35 5.74
CA CYS A 56 -2.13 19.59 6.24
C CYS A 56 -3.30 20.50 6.62
N LEU A 57 -4.47 20.22 6.04
CA LEU A 57 -5.70 20.98 6.27
C LEU A 57 -6.62 20.33 7.34
N SER A 58 -6.27 19.13 7.80
CA SER A 58 -7.00 18.39 8.82
C SER A 58 -6.76 18.97 10.22
N LYS A 59 -7.73 18.78 11.12
CA LYS A 59 -7.66 19.34 12.49
C LYS A 59 -6.53 18.72 13.32
N LYS A 60 -6.26 17.44 13.11
CA LYS A 60 -5.21 16.70 13.82
C LYS A 60 -4.22 16.13 12.82
N TYR A 61 -2.95 16.37 13.09
CA TYR A 61 -1.82 15.83 12.35
C TYR A 61 -0.97 14.98 13.31
N THR A 62 -0.39 13.89 12.80
CA THR A 62 0.62 13.11 13.52
C THR A 62 1.69 12.62 12.55
N GLY A 63 2.93 13.07 12.75
CA GLY A 63 4.10 12.64 11.97
C GLY A 63 4.66 11.31 12.48
N ILE A 64 4.75 10.32 11.59
CA ILE A 64 5.29 8.99 11.89
C ILE A 64 6.57 8.80 11.09
N ASP A 65 7.69 8.49 11.74
CA ASP A 65 8.96 8.25 11.04
C ASP A 65 9.81 7.18 11.73
N GLY A 66 10.68 6.51 10.98
CA GLY A 66 11.64 5.56 11.54
C GLY A 66 12.86 6.23 12.18
N SER A 67 13.08 7.51 11.88
CA SER A 67 14.17 8.33 12.33
C SER A 67 13.80 9.30 13.44
N ILE A 68 14.83 9.80 14.12
CA ILE A 68 14.71 10.85 15.13
C ILE A 68 14.76 12.20 14.40
N THR A 69 13.66 12.93 14.45
CA THR A 69 13.48 14.24 13.81
C THR A 69 12.55 15.08 14.69
N PRO A 70 12.74 16.41 14.79
CA PRO A 70 11.87 17.29 15.57
C PRO A 70 10.39 17.26 15.14
N HIS A 71 10.13 16.72 13.96
CA HIS A 71 8.83 16.71 13.31
C HIS A 71 8.07 15.38 13.42
N SER A 72 8.74 14.32 13.87
CA SER A 72 8.11 13.03 14.12
C SER A 72 7.51 13.04 15.52
N ASP A 73 6.18 13.07 15.58
CA ASP A 73 5.43 12.94 16.82
C ASP A 73 5.55 11.49 17.37
N LYS A 74 5.79 10.52 16.49
CA LYS A 74 5.97 9.11 16.85
C LYS A 74 7.03 8.41 16.00
N LYS A 75 8.10 7.97 16.67
CA LYS A 75 9.11 7.10 16.07
C LYS A 75 8.58 5.66 15.94
N ALA A 76 8.49 5.13 14.72
CA ALA A 76 7.95 3.79 14.47
C ALA A 76 8.54 3.11 13.21
N ASP A 77 8.64 1.77 13.26
CA ASP A 77 8.98 0.96 12.09
C ASP A 77 7.73 0.69 11.25
N LEU A 78 7.60 1.37 10.11
CA LEU A 78 6.44 1.24 9.23
C LEU A 78 6.19 -0.18 8.70
N THR A 79 7.20 -1.07 8.71
CA THR A 79 7.02 -2.49 8.35
C THR A 79 6.17 -3.25 9.37
N LYS A 80 6.00 -2.69 10.58
CA LYS A 80 5.22 -3.26 11.68
C LYS A 80 4.12 -2.32 12.19
N TYR A 81 4.23 -1.03 11.87
CA TYR A 81 3.32 -0.01 12.36
C TYR A 81 1.93 -0.20 11.79
N LYS A 82 0.93 -0.18 12.67
CA LYS A 82 -0.49 -0.10 12.31
C LYS A 82 -1.15 0.91 13.22
N SER A 83 -2.19 1.57 12.71
CA SER A 83 -2.98 2.55 13.44
C SER A 83 -4.46 2.41 13.07
N ASN A 84 -5.28 3.31 13.59
CA ASN A 84 -6.67 3.47 13.21
C ASN A 84 -6.91 4.98 13.04
N CYS A 85 -6.62 5.51 11.86
CA CYS A 85 -6.67 6.93 11.54
C CYS A 85 -7.58 7.19 10.34
N GLU A 86 -8.19 8.36 10.23
CA GLU A 86 -9.10 8.64 9.11
C GLU A 86 -8.37 8.80 7.79
N GLY A 87 -7.28 9.58 7.82
CA GLY A 87 -6.42 9.84 6.68
C GLY A 87 -4.99 9.36 6.90
N ILE A 88 -4.37 8.84 5.84
CA ILE A 88 -2.92 8.63 5.78
C ILE A 88 -2.37 9.41 4.59
N PHE A 89 -1.24 10.08 4.79
CA PHE A 89 -0.40 10.63 3.73
C PHE A 89 0.94 9.88 3.72
N MET A 90 1.43 9.47 2.56
CA MET A 90 2.70 8.78 2.40
C MET A 90 3.37 9.19 1.10
N ARG A 91 4.54 9.82 1.19
CA ARG A 91 5.31 10.29 0.03
C ARG A 91 6.72 9.77 0.07
N HIS A 92 7.14 9.09 -0.99
CA HIS A 92 8.52 8.63 -1.22
C HIS A 92 9.04 7.66 -0.14
N VAL A 93 8.16 6.81 0.39
CA VAL A 93 8.50 5.85 1.45
C VAL A 93 8.77 4.47 0.89
N LEU A 94 7.95 4.02 -0.06
CA LEU A 94 7.96 2.64 -0.52
C LEU A 94 9.25 2.33 -1.31
N GLU A 95 9.69 3.25 -2.14
CA GLU A 95 10.88 3.14 -2.98
C GLU A 95 12.14 2.87 -2.16
N HIS A 96 12.17 3.41 -0.95
CA HIS A 96 13.30 3.30 -0.05
C HIS A 96 13.28 2.05 0.82
N ASN A 97 12.31 1.14 0.67
CA ASN A 97 12.21 -0.03 1.56
C ASN A 97 12.02 -1.34 0.80
N LEU A 98 12.92 -2.31 1.01
CA LEU A 98 12.77 -3.65 0.44
C LEU A 98 11.50 -4.39 0.95
N GLN A 99 10.98 -4.00 2.11
CA GLN A 99 9.72 -4.50 2.71
C GLN A 99 8.55 -3.56 2.41
N TRP A 100 8.57 -2.83 1.29
CA TRP A 100 7.51 -1.90 0.89
C TRP A 100 6.10 -2.52 0.89
N LYS A 101 5.98 -3.82 0.57
CA LYS A 101 4.69 -4.53 0.59
C LYS A 101 4.06 -4.52 1.97
N ASP A 102 4.86 -4.77 3.01
CA ASP A 102 4.38 -4.79 4.39
C ASP A 102 3.93 -3.40 4.81
N ILE A 103 4.69 -2.36 4.43
CA ILE A 103 4.33 -0.96 4.70
C ILE A 103 2.99 -0.60 4.03
N LEU A 104 2.85 -0.93 2.75
CA LEU A 104 1.64 -0.62 2.00
C LEU A 104 0.42 -1.36 2.54
N MET A 105 0.57 -2.66 2.85
CA MET A 105 -0.50 -3.45 3.47
C MET A 105 -0.89 -2.89 4.84
N ASN A 106 0.08 -2.52 5.66
CA ASN A 106 -0.17 -1.90 6.96
C ASN A 106 -0.93 -0.57 6.82
N ALA A 107 -0.57 0.27 5.84
CA ALA A 107 -1.29 1.51 5.57
C ALA A 107 -2.74 1.22 5.15
N CYS A 108 -2.95 0.29 4.21
CA CYS A 108 -4.29 -0.13 3.75
C CYS A 108 -5.19 -0.65 4.88
N GLU A 109 -4.61 -1.35 5.85
CA GLU A 109 -5.32 -1.78 7.05
C GLU A 109 -5.67 -0.61 8.00
N SER A 110 -4.81 0.41 8.07
CA SER A 110 -4.85 1.41 9.15
C SER A 110 -5.75 2.63 8.88
N PHE A 111 -5.86 3.08 7.62
CA PHE A 111 -6.72 4.24 7.32
C PHE A 111 -8.20 3.83 7.32
N THR A 112 -9.13 4.69 7.72
CA THR A 112 -10.57 4.36 7.71
C THR A 112 -11.33 5.04 6.58
N GLN A 113 -10.86 6.20 6.08
CA GLN A 113 -11.54 6.94 5.02
C GLN A 113 -10.69 7.09 3.77
N LYS A 114 -9.52 7.75 3.88
CA LYS A 114 -8.72 8.18 2.74
C LYS A 114 -7.24 7.87 2.92
N PHE A 115 -6.55 7.59 1.83
CA PHE A 115 -5.10 7.38 1.82
C PHE A 115 -4.50 8.02 0.57
N VAL A 116 -3.42 8.77 0.75
CA VAL A 116 -2.62 9.35 -0.33
C VAL A 116 -1.29 8.64 -0.37
N LEU A 117 -0.98 8.00 -1.50
CA LEU A 117 0.33 7.41 -1.79
C LEU A 117 0.98 8.17 -2.94
N ILE A 118 2.21 8.64 -2.73
CA ILE A 118 2.98 9.35 -3.74
C ILE A 118 4.28 8.61 -3.99
N LEU A 119 4.49 8.23 -5.25
CA LEU A 119 5.69 7.55 -5.73
C LEU A 119 6.50 8.46 -6.66
N PHE A 120 7.82 8.36 -6.67
CA PHE A 120 8.71 9.24 -7.43
C PHE A 120 9.66 8.54 -8.40
N THR A 121 9.53 7.22 -8.58
CA THR A 121 10.29 6.47 -9.60
C THR A 121 9.36 6.04 -10.73
N GLN A 122 9.84 6.06 -11.98
CA GLN A 122 9.09 5.57 -13.15
C GLN A 122 8.60 4.12 -12.93
N PHE A 123 7.34 3.85 -13.31
CA PHE A 123 6.85 2.47 -13.40
C PHE A 123 7.60 1.67 -14.47
N LYS A 124 7.79 0.37 -14.21
CA LYS A 124 8.42 -0.58 -15.13
C LYS A 124 7.59 -1.85 -15.27
N GLU A 125 7.95 -2.70 -16.24
CA GLU A 125 7.35 -4.03 -16.42
C GLU A 125 7.57 -4.96 -15.22
N LYS A 126 8.59 -4.70 -14.40
CA LYS A 126 8.93 -5.50 -13.22
C LYS A 126 9.37 -4.59 -12.08
N THR A 127 8.93 -4.90 -10.86
CA THR A 127 9.46 -4.27 -9.64
C THR A 127 10.92 -4.65 -9.45
N GLU A 128 11.81 -3.66 -9.40
CA GLU A 128 13.24 -3.86 -9.23
C GLU A 128 13.92 -2.66 -8.55
N VAL A 129 15.02 -2.94 -7.83
CA VAL A 129 15.90 -1.90 -7.30
C VAL A 129 16.69 -1.31 -8.48
N ILE A 130 16.60 0.01 -8.66
CA ILE A 130 17.26 0.73 -9.75
C ILE A 130 18.50 1.51 -9.31
N ALA A 131 18.59 1.84 -8.02
CA ALA A 131 19.74 2.51 -7.43
C ALA A 131 19.81 2.24 -5.92
N TRP A 132 20.93 2.62 -5.31
CA TRP A 132 21.10 2.72 -3.87
C TRP A 132 21.64 4.12 -3.56
N ASN A 133 21.05 4.78 -2.56
CA ASN A 133 21.52 6.10 -2.14
C ASN A 133 22.63 5.99 -1.08
N GLU A 134 23.23 7.14 -0.74
CA GLU A 134 24.34 7.24 0.23
C GLU A 134 23.94 6.84 1.66
N ILE A 135 22.63 6.85 1.97
CA ILE A 135 22.06 6.44 3.27
C ILE A 135 21.93 4.90 3.35
N GLY A 136 22.20 4.19 2.26
CA GLY A 136 22.12 2.73 2.22
C GLY A 136 20.67 2.22 2.17
N VAL A 137 19.82 2.94 1.43
CA VAL A 137 18.47 2.48 1.07
C VAL A 137 18.31 2.45 -0.46
N PRO A 138 17.45 1.56 -0.98
CA PRO A 138 17.26 1.46 -2.41
C PRO A 138 16.46 2.66 -2.95
N ASP A 139 16.50 2.81 -4.26
CA ASP A 139 15.42 3.40 -5.04
C ASP A 139 14.80 2.25 -5.85
N ILE A 140 13.50 2.01 -5.69
CA ILE A 140 12.80 0.89 -6.33
C ILE A 140 11.84 1.44 -7.37
N SER A 141 12.02 1.06 -8.63
CA SER A 141 10.96 1.20 -9.64
C SER A 141 9.96 0.08 -9.46
N PHE A 142 8.68 0.42 -9.38
CA PHE A 142 7.61 -0.56 -9.23
C PHE A 142 7.05 -1.01 -10.57
N ARG A 143 6.55 -2.23 -10.61
CA ARG A 143 5.47 -2.60 -11.53
C ARG A 143 4.16 -2.07 -10.95
N LYS A 144 3.38 -1.33 -11.74
CA LYS A 144 2.14 -0.70 -11.28
C LYS A 144 1.17 -1.74 -10.68
N GLU A 145 1.02 -2.89 -11.32
CA GLU A 145 0.12 -3.95 -10.85
C GLU A 145 0.52 -4.53 -9.48
N ASP A 146 1.81 -4.48 -9.11
CA ASP A 146 2.25 -4.95 -7.80
C ASP A 146 1.77 -4.01 -6.67
N ILE A 147 1.55 -2.73 -6.97
CA ILE A 147 0.94 -1.75 -6.06
C ILE A 147 -0.58 -1.90 -6.07
N THR A 148 -1.21 -1.85 -7.25
CA THR A 148 -2.67 -1.77 -7.35
C THR A 148 -3.36 -3.07 -6.95
N SER A 149 -2.72 -4.23 -7.15
CA SER A 149 -3.28 -5.51 -6.66
C SER A 149 -3.43 -5.56 -5.14
N ILE A 150 -2.62 -4.82 -4.38
CA ILE A 150 -2.80 -4.67 -2.94
C ILE A 150 -4.05 -3.82 -2.67
N PHE A 151 -4.28 -2.74 -3.41
CA PHE A 151 -5.53 -1.96 -3.29
C PHE A 151 -6.76 -2.82 -3.58
N ASP A 152 -6.70 -3.62 -4.64
CA ASP A 152 -7.78 -4.55 -5.02
C ASP A 152 -8.04 -5.59 -3.93
N GLN A 153 -7.00 -6.13 -3.30
CA GLN A 153 -7.11 -7.08 -2.18
C GLN A 153 -7.87 -6.48 -0.99
N TYR A 154 -7.74 -5.19 -0.74
CA TYR A 154 -8.45 -4.47 0.32
C TYR A 154 -9.78 -3.85 -0.15
N GLY A 155 -10.21 -4.11 -1.39
CA GLY A 155 -11.46 -3.56 -1.94
C GLY A 155 -11.45 -2.03 -2.07
N LEU A 156 -10.27 -1.42 -2.21
CA LEU A 156 -10.11 0.03 -2.21
C LEU A 156 -10.39 0.62 -3.59
N LYS A 157 -10.99 1.81 -3.63
CA LYS A 157 -11.09 2.60 -4.87
C LYS A 157 -9.95 3.59 -4.91
N TYR A 158 -9.36 3.77 -6.09
CA TYR A 158 -8.29 4.73 -6.27
C TYR A 158 -8.41 5.44 -7.62
N GLU A 159 -7.98 6.70 -7.61
CA GLU A 159 -7.65 7.47 -8.80
C GLU A 159 -6.13 7.66 -8.82
N MET A 160 -5.55 7.75 -10.02
CA MET A 160 -4.12 7.96 -10.18
C MET A 160 -3.88 9.15 -11.11
N GLU A 161 -3.03 10.08 -10.66
CA GLU A 161 -2.54 11.20 -11.45
C GLU A 161 -1.02 11.09 -11.62
N THR A 162 -0.50 11.60 -12.73
CA THR A 162 0.94 11.69 -13.00
C THR A 162 1.34 13.15 -13.04
N ILE A 163 2.39 13.51 -12.31
CA ILE A 163 3.05 14.81 -12.39
C ILE A 163 4.34 14.62 -13.20
N GLU A 164 4.25 14.96 -14.48
CA GLU A 164 5.39 15.02 -15.38
C GLU A 164 6.27 16.25 -15.03
N GLU A 165 7.56 16.18 -15.35
CA GLU A 165 8.52 17.26 -15.09
C GLU A 165 8.61 17.69 -13.61
N SER A 166 8.40 16.74 -12.68
CA SER A 166 8.61 17.02 -11.26
C SER A 166 10.06 17.40 -10.98
N LYS A 167 10.28 18.27 -9.99
CA LYS A 167 11.62 18.66 -9.53
C LYS A 167 12.27 17.61 -8.61
N THR A 168 11.69 16.42 -8.50
CA THR A 168 12.25 15.28 -7.76
C THR A 168 13.36 14.58 -8.57
N GLN A 169 14.11 13.69 -7.92
CA GLN A 169 15.29 13.01 -8.47
C GLN A 169 15.07 12.35 -9.84
N TYR A 170 13.89 11.79 -10.10
CA TYR A 170 13.59 11.08 -11.34
C TYR A 170 12.68 11.86 -12.29
N GLY A 171 12.37 13.13 -12.01
CA GLY A 171 11.61 13.98 -12.93
C GLY A 171 10.12 13.66 -13.01
N ILE A 172 9.60 12.74 -12.18
CA ILE A 172 8.22 12.28 -12.24
C ILE A 172 7.70 11.94 -10.84
N GLU A 173 6.41 12.17 -10.61
CA GLU A 173 5.69 11.65 -9.46
C GLU A 173 4.35 11.05 -9.88
N TYR A 174 3.90 10.01 -9.19
CA TYR A 174 2.56 9.43 -9.31
C TYR A 174 1.81 9.62 -8.00
N ILE A 175 0.62 10.20 -8.05
CA ILE A 175 -0.27 10.33 -6.90
C ILE A 175 -1.38 9.30 -7.03
N PHE A 176 -1.54 8.45 -6.02
CA PHE A 176 -2.73 7.65 -5.81
C PHE A 176 -3.62 8.29 -4.74
N LEU A 177 -4.84 8.60 -5.12
CA LEU A 177 -5.90 9.10 -4.24
C LEU A 177 -6.85 7.95 -3.92
N ILE A 178 -6.70 7.38 -2.74
CA ILE A 178 -7.32 6.09 -2.37
C ILE A 178 -8.42 6.33 -1.35
N LYS A 179 -9.56 5.67 -1.54
CA LYS A 179 -10.73 5.75 -0.64
C LYS A 179 -11.15 4.35 -0.21
N LYS A 180 -11.50 4.23 1.07
CA LYS A 180 -12.36 3.14 1.55
C LYS A 180 -13.80 3.50 1.19
N MET A 181 -14.49 2.56 0.59
CA MET A 181 -15.93 2.71 0.37
C MET A 181 -16.59 2.65 1.75
N HIS A 182 -17.05 3.80 2.24
CA HIS A 182 -17.98 3.80 3.37
C HIS A 182 -19.24 3.05 2.94
N HIS A 183 -19.63 2.05 3.72
CA HIS A 183 -20.90 1.35 3.54
C HIS A 183 -22.08 2.24 4.00
N GLU A 184 -22.16 3.48 3.50
CA GLU A 184 -23.19 4.45 3.88
C GLU A 184 -24.41 4.33 2.95
N SER A 185 -25.22 3.30 3.22
CA SER A 185 -26.70 3.39 3.26
C SER A 185 -27.35 2.08 3.74
N MET A 186 -26.73 1.34 4.66
CA MET A 186 -27.35 0.13 5.22
C MET A 186 -27.99 0.41 6.58
N THR A 187 -29.24 -0.04 6.71
CA THR A 187 -30.02 -0.02 7.94
C THR A 187 -29.35 -0.86 9.03
N ASP A 188 -29.59 -0.56 10.32
CA ASP A 188 -29.03 -1.34 11.44
C ASP A 188 -29.31 -2.85 11.35
N ARG A 189 -30.37 -3.23 10.62
CA ARG A 189 -30.74 -4.62 10.35
C ARG A 189 -29.77 -5.25 9.37
N GLU A 190 -29.42 -4.55 8.30
CA GLU A 190 -28.43 -4.97 7.32
C GLU A 190 -27.02 -4.97 7.91
N ARG A 191 -26.66 -3.97 8.75
CA ARG A 191 -25.39 -3.98 9.50
C ARG A 191 -25.26 -5.22 10.39
N LYS A 192 -26.34 -5.62 11.06
CA LYS A 192 -26.39 -6.86 11.87
C LYS A 192 -26.40 -8.13 11.02
N TRP A 193 -26.77 -8.06 9.74
CA TRP A 193 -26.65 -9.17 8.79
C TRP A 193 -25.23 -9.24 8.23
N GLU A 194 -24.60 -8.11 7.90
CA GLU A 194 -23.19 -8.02 7.53
C GLU A 194 -22.27 -8.40 8.68
N ASP A 195 -22.44 -7.93 9.91
CA ASP A 195 -21.65 -8.40 11.08
C ASP A 195 -21.77 -9.92 11.31
N ARG A 196 -22.86 -10.54 10.85
CA ARG A 196 -23.05 -12.00 10.86
C ARG A 196 -22.41 -12.71 9.66
N LEU A 197 -22.11 -11.99 8.58
CA LEU A 197 -21.35 -12.44 7.42
C LEU A 197 -19.85 -12.08 7.55
N GLU A 198 -19.52 -11.06 8.32
CA GLU A 198 -18.21 -10.53 8.72
C GLU A 198 -17.78 -11.08 10.10
N THR A 199 -18.32 -12.22 10.52
CA THR A 199 -17.47 -13.15 11.28
C THR A 199 -16.17 -13.26 10.49
N PRO A 200 -15.01 -12.99 11.11
CA PRO A 200 -13.78 -12.63 10.40
C PRO A 200 -13.58 -13.61 9.27
N LYS A 201 -13.68 -13.15 8.01
CA LYS A 201 -13.45 -13.97 6.81
C LYS A 201 -12.18 -14.75 7.06
N ASP A 202 -12.39 -16.01 7.40
CA ASP A 202 -11.42 -16.79 8.14
C ASP A 202 -10.16 -16.87 7.29
N ASN A 203 -9.01 -17.01 7.93
CA ASN A 203 -7.74 -17.29 7.22
C ASN A 203 -7.88 -18.41 6.16
N TYR A 204 -8.92 -19.23 6.29
CA TYR A 204 -9.41 -20.21 5.33
C TYR A 204 -9.86 -19.65 3.98
N GLU A 205 -10.69 -18.61 3.89
CA GLU A 205 -11.12 -18.03 2.60
C GLU A 205 -9.94 -17.38 1.86
N ARG A 206 -9.09 -16.65 2.59
CA ARG A 206 -7.85 -16.08 2.04
C ARG A 206 -6.86 -17.17 1.59
N TRP A 207 -6.83 -18.30 2.29
CA TRP A 207 -6.06 -19.46 1.87
C TRP A 207 -6.64 -20.10 0.62
N ILE A 208 -7.98 -20.26 0.54
CA ILE A 208 -8.68 -20.79 -0.63
C ILE A 208 -8.39 -19.91 -1.84
N ASP A 209 -8.53 -18.59 -1.76
CA ASP A 209 -8.27 -17.69 -2.88
C ASP A 209 -6.83 -17.79 -3.38
N ARG A 210 -5.85 -17.80 -2.45
CA ARG A 210 -4.43 -17.98 -2.79
C ARG A 210 -4.16 -19.36 -3.43
N HIS A 211 -4.96 -20.37 -3.11
CA HIS A 211 -4.80 -21.74 -3.58
C HIS A 211 -5.81 -22.11 -4.67
N ASN A 212 -6.67 -21.20 -5.12
CA ASN A 212 -7.74 -21.49 -6.07
C ASN A 212 -7.17 -21.99 -7.40
N HIS A 213 -6.06 -21.40 -7.85
CA HIS A 213 -5.35 -21.88 -9.03
C HIS A 213 -4.80 -23.31 -8.88
N LYS A 214 -4.39 -23.71 -7.66
CA LYS A 214 -3.94 -25.09 -7.37
C LYS A 214 -5.12 -26.05 -7.32
N LEU A 215 -6.27 -25.63 -6.80
CA LEU A 215 -7.50 -26.44 -6.76
C LEU A 215 -8.04 -26.71 -8.18
N GLU A 216 -8.03 -25.71 -9.05
CA GLU A 216 -8.36 -25.87 -10.48
C GLU A 216 -7.42 -26.85 -11.20
N LEU A 217 -6.13 -26.81 -10.86
CA LEU A 217 -5.15 -27.74 -11.39
C LEU A 217 -5.42 -29.18 -10.91
N ILE A 218 -5.69 -29.37 -9.61
CA ILE A 218 -6.07 -30.68 -9.05
C ILE A 218 -7.36 -31.21 -9.70
N ARG A 219 -8.37 -30.35 -9.86
CA ARG A 219 -9.64 -30.69 -10.53
C ARG A 219 -9.40 -31.18 -11.96
N THR A 220 -8.55 -30.47 -12.69
CA THR A 220 -8.17 -30.83 -14.07
C THR A 220 -7.47 -32.18 -14.14
N PHE A 221 -6.47 -32.44 -13.29
CA PHE A 221 -5.80 -33.75 -13.22
C PHE A 221 -6.77 -34.88 -12.84
N GLY A 222 -7.68 -34.64 -11.89
CA GLY A 222 -8.71 -35.60 -11.49
C GLY A 222 -9.63 -35.98 -12.66
N SER A 223 -10.08 -35.00 -13.45
CA SER A 223 -10.89 -35.25 -14.65
C SER A 223 -10.13 -36.05 -15.71
N VAL A 224 -8.83 -35.80 -15.92
CA VAL A 224 -8.00 -36.57 -16.86
C VAL A 224 -7.87 -38.03 -16.42
N ILE A 225 -7.57 -38.28 -15.14
CA ILE A 225 -7.45 -39.65 -14.60
C ILE A 225 -8.78 -40.40 -14.73
N ALA A 226 -9.90 -39.74 -14.42
CA ALA A 226 -11.23 -40.32 -14.57
C ALA A 226 -11.54 -40.69 -16.03
N ALA A 227 -11.18 -39.83 -16.98
CA ALA A 227 -11.37 -40.10 -18.41
C ALA A 227 -10.54 -41.31 -18.89
N ILE A 228 -9.26 -41.38 -18.49
CA ILE A 228 -8.39 -42.52 -18.84
C ILE A 228 -8.92 -43.81 -18.23
N THR A 229 -9.33 -43.78 -16.95
CA THR A 229 -9.88 -44.96 -16.27
C THR A 229 -11.17 -45.43 -16.93
N GLY A 230 -12.07 -44.50 -17.27
CA GLY A 230 -13.31 -44.80 -17.99
C GLY A 230 -13.04 -45.44 -19.36
N LEU A 231 -12.05 -44.93 -20.10
CA LEU A 231 -11.63 -45.52 -21.36
C LEU A 231 -11.10 -46.95 -21.20
N LEU A 232 -10.27 -47.20 -20.18
CA LEU A 232 -9.74 -48.55 -19.91
C LEU A 232 -10.84 -49.54 -19.53
N VAL A 233 -11.79 -49.12 -18.69
CA VAL A 233 -12.96 -49.95 -18.34
C VAL A 233 -13.80 -50.25 -19.57
N PHE A 234 -14.05 -49.24 -20.41
CA PHE A 234 -14.80 -49.41 -21.65
C PHE A 234 -14.11 -50.40 -22.59
N LEU A 235 -12.81 -50.22 -22.85
CA LEU A 235 -12.05 -51.12 -23.72
C LEU A 235 -12.07 -52.58 -23.20
N LYS A 236 -11.99 -52.78 -21.88
CA LYS A 236 -12.08 -54.10 -21.25
C LYS A 236 -13.47 -54.72 -21.35
N VAL A 237 -14.54 -53.94 -21.14
CA VAL A 237 -15.93 -54.44 -21.23
C VAL A 237 -16.28 -54.89 -22.65
N PHE A 238 -15.74 -54.21 -23.65
CA PHE A 238 -15.98 -54.53 -25.06
C PHE A 238 -14.91 -55.43 -25.69
N ASN A 239 -14.01 -56.03 -24.90
CA ASN A 239 -12.96 -56.96 -25.35
C ASN A 239 -12.01 -56.36 -26.43
N PHE A 240 -11.77 -55.06 -26.40
CA PHE A 240 -10.74 -54.43 -27.24
C PHE A 240 -9.33 -54.58 -26.66
N ILE A 241 -9.23 -54.77 -25.33
CA ILE A 241 -8.02 -55.13 -24.58
C ILE A 241 -8.33 -56.19 -23.52
#